data_AF-A0A839NAT7-F1
#
_entry.id   AF-A0A839NAT7-F1
#
_cell.length_a   1.000
_cell.length_b   1.000
_cell.length_c   1.000
_cell.angle_alpha   90.00
_cell.angle_beta   90.00
_cell.angle_gamma   90.00
#
_symmetry.space_group_name_H-M   'P 1'
#
loop_
_entity.id
_entity.type
_entity.pdbx_description
1 polymer ?
#
loop_
_entity_poly.entity_id
_entity_poly.type
_entity_poly.pdbx_seq_one_letter_code
_entity_poly.pdbx_strand_id
1 'polypeptide(L)'
;MGKLLGRGYGQGLTWRDIEIATGWFGEPAIVLHGGARRRQDELGITEIQLSISHQPSVVVAVAVAVAEGAAAEVSSDPLAS
;
A
#
# COMPACT_ATOMS: atom_id res chain seq x y z
N MET A 1 2.11 3.22 1.97
CA MET A 1 2.09 1.91 1.28
C MET A 1 2.56 0.75 2.15
N GLY A 2 3.75 0.78 2.79
CA GLY A 2 4.21 -0.36 3.63
C GLY A 2 3.19 -0.83 4.68
N LYS A 3 2.48 0.12 5.32
CA LYS A 3 1.34 -0.19 6.21
C LYS A 3 0.21 -0.97 5.53
N LEU A 4 -0.21 -0.53 4.34
CA LEU A 4 -1.29 -1.18 3.57
C LEU A 4 -0.92 -2.61 3.20
N LEU A 5 0.33 -2.84 2.80
CA LEU A 5 0.84 -4.15 2.41
C LEU A 5 1.20 -5.06 3.61
N GLY A 6 1.05 -4.56 4.84
CA GLY A 6 1.43 -5.28 6.06
C GLY A 6 2.92 -5.63 6.13
N ARG A 7 3.80 -4.81 5.53
CA ARG A 7 5.26 -5.02 5.53
C ARG A 7 6.02 -3.70 5.70
N GLY A 8 7.06 -3.74 6.55
CA GLY A 8 8.00 -2.63 6.68
C GLY A 8 9.04 -2.59 5.55
N TYR A 9 9.67 -1.43 5.35
CA TYR A 9 10.85 -1.35 4.49
C TYR A 9 11.96 -2.25 5.03
N GLY A 10 12.68 -2.94 4.13
CA GLY A 10 13.72 -3.92 4.50
C GLY A 10 13.19 -5.34 4.75
N GLN A 11 11.88 -5.54 4.93
CA GLN A 11 11.25 -6.87 5.03
C GLN A 11 10.79 -7.40 3.67
N GLY A 12 11.67 -7.28 2.66
CA GLY A 12 11.34 -7.60 1.27
C GLY A 12 10.56 -6.51 0.53
N LEU A 13 10.37 -5.33 1.14
CA LEU A 13 9.79 -4.13 0.54
C LEU A 13 10.85 -3.02 0.48
N THR A 14 11.05 -2.40 -0.68
CA THR A 14 11.87 -1.18 -0.83
C THR A 14 11.01 0.01 -1.21
N TRP A 15 11.48 1.23 -0.96
CA TRP A 15 10.73 2.44 -1.37
C TRP A 15 10.60 2.58 -2.89
N ARG A 16 11.55 2.01 -3.64
CA ARG A 16 11.54 2.00 -5.12
C ARG A 16 10.52 1.03 -5.71
N ASP A 17 10.01 0.10 -4.90
CA ASP A 17 8.96 -0.81 -5.32
C ASP A 17 7.57 -0.15 -5.39
N ILE A 18 7.46 1.14 -5.01
CA ILE A 18 6.20 1.86 -4.90
C ILE A 18 6.30 3.12 -5.75
N GLU A 19 5.46 3.21 -6.77
CA GLU A 19 5.35 4.36 -7.66
C GLU A 19 3.96 4.97 -7.53
N ILE A 20 3.92 6.30 -7.39
CA ILE A 20 2.68 7.08 -7.50
C ILE A 20 2.71 7.72 -8.89
N ALA A 21 1.87 7.21 -9.77
CA ALA A 21 1.67 7.70 -11.12
C ALA A 21 0.46 8.63 -11.17
N THR A 22 0.31 9.33 -12.29
CA THR A 22 -0.88 10.12 -12.60
C THR A 22 -1.80 9.27 -13.48
N GLY A 23 -3.01 9.02 -12.98
CA GLY A 23 -4.09 8.35 -13.70
C GLY A 23 -4.64 9.20 -14.85
N TRP A 24 -5.57 8.62 -15.61
CA TRP A 24 -6.07 9.24 -16.83
C TRP A 24 -6.79 10.57 -16.58
N PHE A 25 -7.51 10.68 -15.46
CA PHE A 25 -8.22 11.91 -15.09
C PHE A 25 -7.42 12.79 -14.13
N GLY A 26 -6.12 12.53 -13.97
CA GLY A 26 -5.23 13.29 -13.08
C GLY A 26 -5.22 12.81 -11.63
N GLU A 27 -5.97 11.76 -11.30
CA GLU A 27 -6.00 11.13 -9.99
C GLU A 27 -4.68 10.41 -9.69
N PRO A 28 -4.24 10.34 -8.42
CA PRO A 28 -3.08 9.52 -8.06
C PRO A 28 -3.38 8.04 -8.27
N ALA A 29 -2.56 7.37 -9.07
CA ALA A 29 -2.59 5.93 -9.31
C ALA A 29 -1.38 5.26 -8.66
N ILE A 30 -1.56 4.04 -8.15
CA ILE A 30 -0.47 3.26 -7.56
C ILE A 30 0.01 2.21 -8.55
N VAL A 31 1.32 2.18 -8.78
CA VAL A 31 1.99 1.08 -9.48
C VAL A 31 2.98 0.44 -8.51
N LEU A 32 2.80 -0.86 -8.28
CA LEU A 32 3.68 -1.64 -7.42
C LEU A 32 4.62 -2.50 -8.26
N HIS A 33 5.87 -2.55 -7.82
CA HIS A 33 6.96 -3.29 -8.45
C HIS A 33 7.58 -4.27 -7.46
N GLY A 34 8.45 -5.15 -7.97
CA GLY A 34 9.33 -5.99 -7.15
C GLY A 34 8.65 -6.67 -5.97
N GLY A 35 9.14 -6.39 -4.75
CA GLY A 35 8.61 -6.99 -3.53
C GLY A 35 7.23 -6.49 -3.12
N ALA A 36 6.88 -5.24 -3.45
CA ALA A 36 5.56 -4.70 -3.20
C ALA A 36 4.49 -5.40 -4.06
N ARG A 37 4.81 -5.64 -5.34
CA ARG A 37 3.90 -6.33 -6.26
C ARG A 37 3.63 -7.77 -5.83
N ARG A 38 4.67 -8.52 -5.49
CA ARG A 38 4.48 -9.89 -4.97
C ARG A 38 3.60 -9.90 -3.73
N ARG A 39 3.77 -8.91 -2.84
CA ARG A 39 2.95 -8.80 -1.64
C ARG A 39 1.50 -8.44 -1.94
N GLN A 40 1.24 -7.60 -2.93
CA GLN A 40 -0.10 -7.31 -3.42
C GLN A 40 -0.78 -8.60 -3.89
N ASP A 41 -0.08 -9.40 -4.70
CA ASP A 41 -0.60 -10.66 -5.23
C ASP A 41 -0.86 -11.68 -4.09
N GLU A 42 0.05 -11.81 -3.11
CA GLU A 42 -0.13 -12.65 -1.91
C GLU A 42 -1.36 -12.26 -1.07
N LEU A 43 -1.70 -10.97 -1.04
CA LEU A 43 -2.84 -10.44 -0.30
C LEU A 43 -4.15 -10.50 -1.09
N GLY A 44 -4.12 -10.91 -2.36
CA GLY A 44 -5.28 -10.88 -3.24
C GLY A 44 -5.80 -9.47 -3.50
N ILE A 45 -4.95 -8.44 -3.37
CA ILE A 45 -5.35 -7.04 -3.56
C ILE A 45 -5.56 -6.77 -5.06
N THR A 46 -6.80 -6.46 -5.42
CA THR A 46 -7.23 -6.19 -6.80
C THR A 46 -7.26 -4.71 -7.14
N GLU A 47 -7.48 -3.84 -6.15
CA GLU A 47 -7.52 -2.39 -6.32
C GLU A 47 -6.87 -1.67 -5.15
N ILE A 48 -6.18 -0.56 -5.41
CA ILE A 48 -5.67 0.35 -4.39
C ILE A 48 -6.08 1.77 -4.74
N GLN A 49 -6.80 2.42 -3.83
CA GLN A 49 -7.11 3.85 -3.90
C GLN A 49 -6.21 4.65 -2.96
N LEU A 50 -5.71 5.78 -3.46
CA LEU A 50 -4.84 6.69 -2.73
C LEU A 50 -5.45 8.09 -2.74
N SER A 51 -5.46 8.73 -1.58
CA SER A 51 -5.74 10.15 -1.44
C SER A 51 -4.56 10.83 -0.73
N ILE A 52 -4.11 11.96 -1.28
CA ILE A 52 -3.05 12.79 -0.70
C ILE A 52 -3.60 14.19 -0.51
N SER A 53 -3.45 14.71 0.71
CA SER A 53 -3.76 16.10 1.05
C SER A 53 -2.48 16.79 1.51
N HIS A 54 -2.22 17.96 0.93
CA HIS A 54 -1.05 18.77 1.24
C HIS A 54 -1.47 20.10 1.85
N GLN A 55 -0.89 20.40 3.00
CA GLN A 55 -0.90 21.71 3.65
C GLN A 55 0.54 22.19 3.83
N PRO A 56 0.81 23.49 3.97
CA PRO A 56 2.18 24.03 4.00
C PRO A 56 3.13 23.38 5.02
N SER A 57 2.60 22.88 6.14
CA SER A 57 3.36 22.27 7.23
C SER A 57 3.22 20.75 7.32
N VAL A 58 2.27 20.15 6.61
CA VAL A 58 1.95 18.72 6.75
C VAL A 58 1.39 18.14 5.46
N VAL A 59 1.83 16.92 5.16
CA VAL A 59 1.24 16.08 4.11
C VAL A 59 0.61 14.88 4.79
N VAL A 60 -0.64 14.58 4.42
CA VAL A 60 -1.35 13.39 4.86
C VAL A 60 -1.69 12.55 3.64
N ALA A 61 -1.47 11.24 3.73
CA ALA A 61 -1.84 10.30 2.69
C ALA A 61 -2.63 9.14 3.32
N VAL A 62 -3.74 8.78 2.67
CA VAL A 62 -4.59 7.65 3.05
C VAL A 62 -4.66 6.69 1.87
N ALA A 63 -4.41 5.41 2.12
CA ALA A 63 -4.51 4.37 1.11
C ALA A 63 -5.44 3.26 1.59
N VAL A 64 -6.29 2.78 0.71
CA VAL A 64 -7.26 1.70 0.96
C VAL A 64 -7.09 0.68 -0.17
N ALA A 65 -7.22 -0.60 0.16
CA ALA A 65 -7.16 -1.69 -0.80
C ALA A 65 -8.46 -2.48 -0.81
N VAL A 66 -8.87 -2.90 -2.00
CA VAL A 66 -9.88 -3.94 -2.20
C VAL A 66 -9.12 -5.24 -2.44
N ALA A 67 -9.52 -6.31 -1.75
CA ALA A 67 -8.95 -7.63 -1.93
C ALA A 67 -10.06 -8.65 -2.17
N GLU A 68 -9.83 -9.58 -3.09
CA GLU A 68 -10.73 -10.69 -3.37
C GLU A 68 -10.16 -11.97 -2.75
N GLY A 69 -10.86 -12.52 -1.75
CA GLY A 69 -10.42 -13.70 -0.98
C GLY A 69 -10.69 -13.55 0.51
N ALA A 70 -10.62 -14.65 1.27
CA ALA A 70 -10.82 -14.62 2.72
C ALA A 70 -9.84 -13.62 3.35
N ALA A 71 -10.38 -12.62 4.04
CA ALA A 71 -9.63 -11.55 4.67
C ALA A 71 -8.43 -12.12 5.41
N ALA A 72 -7.23 -11.65 5.08
CA ALA A 72 -6.07 -11.88 5.92
C ALA A 72 -6.44 -11.46 7.34
N GLU A 73 -6.45 -12.40 8.28
CA GLU A 73 -6.60 -12.08 9.69
C GLU A 73 -5.58 -10.99 10.02
N VAL A 74 -6.08 -9.80 10.34
CA VAL A 74 -5.26 -8.75 10.91
C VAL A 74 -4.91 -9.26 12.29
N SER A 75 -3.77 -9.94 12.43
CA SER A 75 -3.22 -10.28 13.75
C SER A 75 -3.01 -8.98 14.50
N SER A 76 -3.92 -8.70 15.42
CA SER A 76 -3.91 -7.53 16.28
C SER A 76 -3.07 -7.77 17.52
N ASP A 77 -2.10 -8.69 17.49
CA ASP A 77 -1.31 -9.04 18.68
C ASP A 77 -0.15 -8.04 18.86
N PRO A 78 -0.19 -7.14 19.85
CA PRO A 78 0.83 -6.12 20.03
C PRO A 78 2.12 -6.64 20.71
N LEU A 79 2.26 -7.96 20.90
CA LEU A 79 3.37 -8.57 21.67
C LEU A 79 4.02 -9.82 21.04
N ALA A 80 3.90 -10.06 19.73
CA ALA A 80 4.65 -11.14 19.09
C ALA A 80 6.14 -10.75 18.84
N SER A 81 6.93 -10.88 19.92
CA SER A 81 8.41 -11.01 20.07
C SER A 81 9.33 -9.97 19.42
#